data_AF-A0A1S3ZJ05-F1
#
_entry.id   AF-A0A1S3ZJ05-F1
#
_cell.length_a   1.000
_cell.length_b   1.000
_cell.length_c   1.000
_cell.angle_alpha   90.00
_cell.angle_beta   90.00
_cell.angle_gamma   90.00
#
_symmetry.space_group_name_H-M   'P 1'
#
loop_
_entity.id
_entity.type
_entity.pdbx_description
1 polymer ?
#
loop_
_entity_poly.entity_id
_entity_poly.type
_entity_poly.pdbx_seq_one_letter_code
_entity_poly.pdbx_strand_id
1 'polypeptide(L)'
;MIKDLMSRKFDFQDLATVTLTQTCSAVVMRPIAEKLSDPGSFTIPCTIRNFAFAKALCDLGASINLMSLAIYKRLGIGRARPTSMLLQLADRTMKRQFGILDDVLIQ
;
A
#
# COMPACT_ATOMS: atom_id res chain seq x y z
N MET A 1 17.17 -11.64 69.59
CA MET A 1 17.95 -10.59 68.91
C MET A 1 18.54 -11.18 67.64
N ILE A 2 17.76 -11.21 66.55
CA ILE A 2 18.24 -11.56 65.21
C ILE A 2 18.03 -10.32 64.36
N LYS A 3 19.16 -9.78 63.92
CA LYS A 3 19.32 -8.50 63.23
C LYS A 3 18.78 -8.57 61.81
N ASP A 4 18.20 -7.45 61.40
CA ASP A 4 18.05 -6.91 60.05
C ASP A 4 18.61 -7.76 58.90
N LEU A 5 17.70 -8.26 58.06
CA LEU A 5 17.99 -8.40 56.64
C LEU A 5 16.91 -7.63 55.89
N MET A 6 17.14 -6.33 55.80
CA MET A 6 16.36 -5.37 55.02
C MET A 6 16.27 -5.86 53.57
N SER A 7 15.04 -6.15 53.15
CA SER A 7 14.66 -6.38 51.76
C SER A 7 15.03 -5.17 50.91
N ARG A 8 16.23 -5.18 50.32
CA ARG A 8 16.49 -4.36 49.14
C ARG A 8 15.65 -4.96 48.01
N LYS A 9 14.38 -4.54 47.94
CA LYS A 9 13.62 -4.51 46.69
C LYS A 9 14.46 -3.67 45.73
N PHE A 10 15.38 -4.31 45.01
CA PHE A 10 15.90 -3.71 43.80
C PHE A 10 14.68 -3.60 42.89
N ASP A 11 14.25 -2.37 42.64
CA ASP A 11 13.04 -2.07 41.89
C ASP A 11 13.17 -2.65 40.48
N PHE A 12 12.68 -3.89 40.35
CA PHE A 12 12.66 -4.66 39.12
C PHE A 12 11.87 -3.91 38.03
N GLN A 13 10.95 -3.04 38.46
CA GLN A 13 10.23 -2.12 37.59
C GLN A 13 11.15 -1.07 36.97
N ASP A 14 12.11 -0.51 37.70
CA ASP A 14 13.03 0.49 37.15
C ASP A 14 14.00 -0.14 36.15
N LEU A 15 14.53 -1.32 36.46
CA LEU A 15 15.40 -2.06 35.54
C LEU A 15 14.64 -2.48 34.27
N ALA A 16 13.41 -3.01 34.42
CA ALA A 16 12.57 -3.39 33.28
C ALA A 16 12.18 -2.18 32.42
N THR A 17 11.89 -1.04 33.05
CA THR A 17 11.55 0.21 32.35
C THR A 17 12.76 0.74 31.58
N VAL A 18 13.94 0.78 32.18
CA VAL A 18 15.18 1.20 31.50
C VAL A 18 15.52 0.26 30.34
N THR A 19 15.37 -1.05 30.53
CA THR A 19 15.66 -2.06 29.49
C THR A 19 14.67 -1.97 28.33
N LEU A 20 13.37 -1.76 28.61
CA LEU A 20 12.33 -1.52 27.59
C LEU A 20 12.58 -0.21 26.84
N THR A 21 13.01 0.84 27.55
CA THR A 21 13.30 2.15 26.96
C THR A 21 14.51 2.09 26.03
N GLN A 22 15.58 1.38 26.42
CA GLN A 22 16.76 1.15 25.58
C GLN A 22 16.46 0.28 24.37
N THR A 23 15.71 -0.82 24.53
CA THR A 23 15.31 -1.67 23.40
C THR A 23 14.35 -0.94 22.46
N CYS A 24 13.43 -0.11 22.97
CA CYS A 24 12.58 0.75 22.16
C CYS A 24 13.40 1.80 21.38
N SER A 25 14.35 2.48 22.03
CA SER A 25 15.25 3.42 21.35
C SER A 25 16.10 2.75 20.27
N ALA A 26 16.68 1.57 20.54
CA ALA A 26 17.51 0.86 19.56
C ALA A 26 16.70 0.35 18.35
N VAL A 27 15.42 0.00 18.55
CA VAL A 27 14.51 -0.40 17.46
C VAL A 27 14.03 0.81 16.66
N VAL A 28 13.81 1.96 17.31
CA VAL A 28 13.37 3.22 16.70
C VAL A 28 14.51 3.90 15.92
N MET A 29 15.76 3.70 16.31
CA MET A 29 16.93 4.31 15.70
C MET A 29 17.54 3.48 14.55
N ARG A 30 16.75 2.64 13.90
CA ARG A 30 17.09 2.27 12.51
C ARG A 30 17.04 3.57 11.72
N PRO A 31 18.10 3.97 11.00
CA PRO A 31 18.01 5.11 10.12
C PRO A 31 16.84 4.83 9.17
N ILE A 32 15.76 5.58 9.35
CA ILE A 32 14.65 5.59 8.42
C ILE A 32 15.32 5.95 7.11
N ALA A 33 15.41 4.98 6.18
CA ALA A 33 15.89 5.26 4.84
C ALA A 33 15.07 6.47 4.36
N GLU A 34 15.75 7.59 4.10
CA GLU A 34 15.09 8.79 3.63
C GLU A 34 14.27 8.38 2.41
N LYS A 35 12.95 8.41 2.57
CA LYS A 35 12.05 8.06 1.49
C LYS A 35 12.29 9.13 0.43
N LEU A 36 12.97 8.74 -0.66
CA LEU A 36 13.11 9.61 -1.83
C LEU A 36 11.74 10.18 -2.15
N SER A 37 11.68 11.49 -2.42
CA SER A 37 10.45 12.18 -2.79
C SER A 37 9.74 11.34 -3.84
N ASP A 38 8.50 10.92 -3.54
CA ASP A 38 7.67 10.25 -4.52
C ASP A 38 7.58 11.19 -5.73
N PRO A 39 7.99 10.77 -6.94
CA PRO A 39 7.90 11.61 -8.14
C PRO A 39 6.45 12.07 -8.42
N GLY A 40 5.46 11.54 -7.71
CA GLY A 40 4.05 11.78 -7.90
C GLY A 40 3.47 10.72 -8.85
N SER A 41 2.35 11.03 -9.48
CA SER A 41 1.79 10.16 -10.50
C SER A 41 2.69 10.17 -11.74
N PHE A 42 3.31 9.04 -12.07
CA PHE A 42 4.04 8.88 -13.32
C PHE A 42 3.18 8.13 -14.35
N THR A 43 3.43 8.43 -15.62
CA THR A 43 2.72 7.79 -16.72
C THR A 43 3.68 7.00 -17.58
N ILE A 44 3.27 5.81 -18.01
CA ILE A 44 3.98 4.99 -18.97
C ILE A 44 3.19 4.97 -20.29
N PRO A 45 3.85 5.04 -21.45
CA PRO A 45 3.18 4.74 -22.70
C PRO A 45 2.81 3.25 -22.70
N CYS A 46 1.65 2.91 -23.25
CA CYS A 46 1.27 1.52 -23.47
C CYS A 46 0.39 1.37 -24.70
N THR A 47 0.37 0.18 -25.26
CA THR A 47 -0.51 -0.20 -26.36
C THR A 47 -1.43 -1.31 -25.89
N ILE A 48 -2.73 -1.13 -26.08
CA ILE A 48 -3.74 -2.16 -25.80
C ILE A 48 -4.38 -2.54 -27.12
N ARG A 49 -4.19 -3.79 -27.53
CA ARG A 49 -4.47 -4.25 -28.90
C ARG A 49 -3.77 -3.36 -29.93
N ASN A 50 -4.53 -2.54 -30.65
CA ASN A 50 -4.05 -1.70 -31.74
C ASN A 50 -4.10 -0.20 -31.38
N PHE A 51 -4.38 0.12 -30.11
CA PHE A 51 -4.52 1.50 -29.65
C PHE A 51 -3.36 1.86 -28.74
N ALA A 52 -2.56 2.82 -29.20
CA ALA A 52 -1.47 3.40 -28.42
C ALA A 52 -2.00 4.50 -27.50
N PHE A 53 -1.62 4.43 -26.23
CA PHE A 53 -1.85 5.43 -25.21
C PHE A 53 -0.50 6.02 -24.82
N ALA A 54 -0.28 7.29 -25.13
CA ALA A 54 0.96 7.97 -24.79
C ALA A 54 1.17 8.12 -23.27
N LYS A 55 0.09 8.10 -22.50
CA LYS A 55 0.08 8.30 -21.05
C LYS A 55 -0.93 7.38 -20.39
N ALA A 56 -0.47 6.28 -19.82
CA ALA A 56 -1.22 5.46 -18.88
C ALA A 56 -0.67 5.67 -17.47
N LEU A 57 -1.55 5.93 -16.51
CA LEU A 57 -1.16 6.11 -15.12
C LEU A 57 -0.59 4.80 -14.57
N CYS A 58 0.63 4.84 -14.04
CA CYS A 58 1.22 3.73 -13.32
C CYS A 58 1.11 4.00 -11.82
N ASP A 59 0.18 3.30 -11.16
CA ASP A 59 0.00 3.37 -9.71
C ASP A 59 0.57 2.10 -9.08
N LEU A 60 1.77 2.21 -8.51
CA LEU A 60 2.46 1.10 -7.84
C LEU A 60 1.78 0.71 -6.50
N GLY A 61 0.90 1.57 -5.98
CA GLY A 61 0.10 1.28 -4.78
C GLY A 61 -1.21 0.54 -5.09
N ALA A 62 -1.62 0.47 -6.36
CA ALA A 62 -2.81 -0.24 -6.78
C ALA A 62 -2.50 -1.72 -7.06
N SER A 63 -3.31 -2.61 -6.50
CA SER A 63 -3.22 -4.06 -6.76
C SER A 63 -3.96 -4.49 -8.04
N ILE A 64 -4.68 -3.57 -8.68
CA ILE A 64 -5.49 -3.83 -9.86
C ILE A 64 -5.32 -2.74 -10.91
N ASN A 65 -5.40 -3.11 -12.18
CA ASN A 65 -5.42 -2.17 -13.30
C ASN A 65 -6.85 -1.70 -13.57
N LEU A 66 -7.03 -0.40 -13.77
CA LEU A 66 -8.33 0.19 -14.10
C LEU A 66 -8.33 0.77 -15.51
N MET A 67 -9.45 0.59 -16.20
CA MET A 67 -9.71 1.17 -17.50
C MET A 67 -11.07 1.87 -17.45
N SER A 68 -11.15 3.07 -18.00
CA SER A 68 -12.43 3.77 -18.08
C SER A 68 -13.39 3.03 -19.03
N LEU A 69 -14.69 3.10 -18.75
CA LEU A 69 -15.72 2.49 -19.60
C LEU A 69 -15.68 3.05 -21.03
N ALA A 70 -15.31 4.33 -21.19
CA ALA A 70 -15.15 4.96 -22.50
C ALA A 70 -14.03 4.32 -23.32
N ILE A 71 -12.86 4.07 -22.69
CA ILE A 71 -11.75 3.39 -23.34
C ILE A 71 -12.15 1.95 -23.67
N TYR A 72 -12.75 1.21 -22.74
CA TYR A 72 -13.24 -0.16 -23.00
C TYR A 72 -14.16 -0.22 -24.23
N LYS A 73 -15.14 0.69 -24.33
CA LYS A 73 -16.04 0.78 -25.49
C LYS A 73 -15.28 1.08 -26.79
N ARG A 74 -14.30 1.98 -26.74
CA ARG A 74 -13.47 2.34 -27.90
C ARG A 74 -12.58 1.19 -28.38
N LEU A 75 -12.04 0.40 -27.44
CA LEU A 75 -11.15 -0.72 -27.76
C LEU A 75 -11.89 -1.94 -28.34
N GLY A 76 -13.21 -2.03 -28.16
CA GLY A 76 -14.02 -3.13 -28.70
C GLY A 76 -13.56 -4.51 -28.20
N ILE A 77 -13.18 -4.63 -26.92
CA ILE A 77 -12.45 -5.80 -26.40
C ILE A 77 -13.31 -7.07 -26.28
N GLY A 78 -14.60 -6.97 -26.57
CA GLY A 78 -15.57 -8.04 -26.36
C GLY A 78 -16.24 -7.88 -25.00
N ARG A 79 -16.92 -8.92 -24.52
CA ARG A 79 -17.74 -8.85 -23.30
C ARG A 79 -16.87 -9.01 -22.05
N ALA A 80 -16.94 -8.02 -21.16
CA ALA A 80 -16.39 -8.15 -19.81
C ALA A 80 -17.19 -9.14 -18.95
N ARG A 81 -16.50 -9.90 -18.10
CA ARG A 81 -17.11 -10.79 -17.12
C ARG A 81 -17.81 -9.96 -16.04
N PRO A 82 -19.10 -10.20 -15.76
CA PRO A 82 -19.81 -9.46 -14.70
C PRO A 82 -19.11 -9.61 -13.34
N THR A 83 -19.13 -8.55 -12.54
CA THR A 83 -18.57 -8.56 -11.19
C THR A 83 -19.45 -7.75 -10.23
N SER A 84 -19.52 -8.17 -8.97
CA SER A 84 -20.16 -7.42 -7.89
C SER A 84 -19.19 -6.49 -7.16
N MET A 85 -17.93 -6.41 -7.61
CA MET A 85 -16.87 -5.63 -6.99
C MET A 85 -17.20 -4.13 -6.91
N LEU A 86 -16.90 -3.56 -5.74
CA LEU A 86 -16.93 -2.13 -5.47
C LEU A 86 -15.52 -1.68 -5.11
N LEU A 87 -15.10 -0.55 -5.66
CA LEU A 87 -13.83 0.08 -5.31
C LEU A 87 -14.07 1.34 -4.50
N GLN A 88 -13.30 1.48 -3.43
CA GLN A 88 -13.15 2.74 -2.74
C GLN A 88 -11.94 3.47 -3.33
N LEU A 89 -12.16 4.68 -3.84
CA LEU A 89 -11.10 5.53 -4.35
C LEU A 89 -10.49 6.37 -3.21
N ALA A 90 -9.36 7.04 -3.48
CA ALA A 90 -8.67 7.88 -2.49
C ALA A 90 -9.54 9.05 -2.00
N ASP A 91 -10.48 9.53 -2.84
CA ASP A 91 -11.49 10.53 -2.48
C ASP A 91 -12.65 9.96 -1.63
N ARG A 92 -12.51 8.70 -1.19
CA ARG A 92 -13.49 7.91 -0.43
C ARG A 92 -14.78 7.60 -1.18
N THR A 93 -14.86 7.93 -2.48
CA THR A 93 -16.02 7.57 -3.29
C THR A 93 -16.02 6.07 -3.57
N MET A 94 -17.22 5.49 -3.58
CA MET A 94 -17.43 4.09 -3.94
C MET A 94 -17.89 3.98 -5.39
N LYS A 95 -17.21 3.17 -6.19
CA LYS A 95 -17.55 2.92 -7.60
C LYS A 95 -17.77 1.44 -7.84
N ARG A 96 -18.91 1.09 -8.43
CA ARG A 96 -19.18 -0.28 -8.92
C ARG A 96 -18.41 -0.50 -10.22
N GLN A 97 -17.68 -1.61 -10.31
CA GLN A 97 -17.02 -2.00 -11.55
C GLN A 97 -18.03 -2.53 -12.57
N PHE A 98 -17.81 -2.20 -13.85
CA PHE A 98 -18.66 -2.68 -14.94
C PHE A 98 -18.48 -4.18 -15.18
N GLY A 99 -17.23 -4.64 -15.11
CA GLY A 99 -16.86 -6.03 -15.35
C GLY A 99 -15.35 -6.20 -15.23
N ILE A 100 -14.90 -7.44 -15.28
CA ILE A 100 -13.48 -7.81 -15.31
C ILE A 100 -13.14 -8.20 -16.75
N LEU A 101 -11.99 -7.73 -17.21
CA LEU A 101 -11.38 -8.19 -18.47
C LEU A 101 -10.26 -9.15 -18.10
N ASP A 102 -10.46 -10.42 -18.44
CA ASP A 102 -9.45 -11.45 -18.27
C ASP A 102 -8.52 -11.41 -19.52
N ASP A 103 -7.20 -11.53 -19.31
CA ASP A 103 -6.17 -11.69 -20.35
C ASP A 103 -6.09 -10.58 -21.44
N VAL A 104 -6.01 -9.32 -21.01
CA VAL A 104 -5.75 -8.19 -21.93
C VAL A 104 -4.25 -8.05 -22.20
N LEU A 105 -3.83 -8.21 -23.45
CA LEU A 105 -2.46 -7.95 -23.88
C LEU A 105 -2.16 -6.43 -23.83
N ILE A 106 -1.05 -6.09 -23.17
CA ILE A 106 -0.52 -4.73 -23.03
C ILE A 106 0.94 -4.77 -23.47
N GLN A 107 1.35 -3.81 -24.31
CA GLN A 107 2.70 -3.65 -24.85
C GLN A 107 3.30 -2.29 -24.55
#